data_AF-A0A9Q0MWT9-F1
#
_entry.id   AF-A0A9Q0MWT9-F1
#
_cell.length_a   1.000
_cell.length_b   1.000
_cell.length_c   1.000
_cell.angle_alpha   90.00
_cell.angle_beta   90.00
_cell.angle_gamma   90.00
#
_symmetry.space_group_name_H-M   'P 1'
#
loop_
_entity.id
_entity.type
_entity.pdbx_description
1 polymer ?
#
loop_
_entity_poly.entity_id
_entity_poly.type
_entity_poly.pdbx_seq_one_letter_code
_entity_poly.pdbx_strand_id
1 'polypeptide(L)'
;TFRGRDRIQTPENVHRLYDLIKYEDPQVLPAFYFALHDTLVADDIEQATRIAYGAKRYRTVTLKGELIEISGSMSGGGRPIRGRMGQQVKTKTSRNDANTSMSGDNLEK
;
A
#
# COMPACT_ATOMS: atom_id res chain seq x y z
N THR A 1 -9.91 5.93 -12.61
CA THR A 1 -10.26 5.09 -11.44
C THR A 1 -9.02 4.84 -10.60
N PHE A 2 -9.15 4.78 -9.26
CA PHE A 2 -8.01 4.55 -8.36
C PHE A 2 -7.55 3.08 -8.42
N ARG A 3 -6.34 2.85 -8.96
CA ARG A 3 -5.76 1.51 -9.22
C ARG A 3 -5.66 0.60 -7.99
N GLY A 4 -5.61 1.17 -6.78
CA GLY A 4 -5.52 0.38 -5.56
C GLY A 4 -6.77 -0.48 -5.28
N ARG A 5 -7.96 -0.08 -5.72
CA ARG A 5 -9.21 -0.78 -5.34
C ARG A 5 -9.35 -2.17 -5.94
N ASP A 6 -8.79 -2.36 -7.12
CA ASP A 6 -8.98 -3.60 -7.87
C ASP A 6 -7.96 -4.64 -7.42
N ARG A 7 -8.43 -5.86 -7.15
CA ARG A 7 -7.56 -7.00 -6.90
C ARG A 7 -6.88 -7.39 -8.20
N ILE A 8 -5.61 -7.76 -8.10
CA ILE A 8 -4.82 -8.23 -9.25
C ILE A 8 -4.70 -9.74 -9.21
N GLN A 9 -4.56 -10.36 -10.37
CA GLN A 9 -4.10 -11.74 -10.46
C GLN A 9 -2.61 -11.78 -10.08
N THR A 10 -2.28 -12.62 -9.11
CA THR A 10 -0.92 -12.78 -8.60
C THR A 10 -0.37 -14.15 -9.00
N PRO A 11 0.94 -14.26 -9.28
CA PRO A 11 1.58 -15.55 -9.45
C PRO A 11 1.46 -16.37 -8.17
N GLU A 12 1.30 -17.68 -8.30
CA GLU A 12 1.15 -18.62 -7.17
C GLU A 12 -0.02 -18.27 -6.21
N ASN A 13 -0.96 -17.42 -6.63
CA ASN A 13 -2.09 -16.94 -5.82
C ASN A 13 -1.68 -16.30 -4.48
N VAL A 14 -0.50 -15.69 -4.42
CA VAL A 14 -0.03 -15.03 -3.20
C VAL A 14 -0.80 -13.73 -2.92
N HIS A 15 -0.80 -13.31 -1.66
CA HIS A 15 -1.46 -12.08 -1.25
C HIS A 15 -0.67 -10.84 -1.69
N ARG A 16 -1.39 -9.81 -2.14
CA ARG A 16 -0.83 -8.45 -2.24
C ARG A 16 -0.94 -7.79 -0.86
N LEU A 17 0.17 -7.26 -0.37
CA LEU A 17 0.27 -6.67 0.98
C LEU A 17 -0.74 -5.53 1.19
N TYR A 18 -1.01 -4.74 0.15
CA TYR A 18 -2.02 -3.68 0.17
C TYR A 18 -3.42 -4.20 0.54
N ASP A 19 -3.80 -5.37 0.05
CA ASP A 19 -5.13 -5.96 0.27
C ASP A 19 -5.31 -6.49 1.70
N LEU A 20 -4.22 -6.60 2.46
CA LEU A 20 -4.22 -7.06 3.85
C LEU A 20 -4.36 -5.91 4.86
N ILE A 21 -4.23 -4.65 4.43
CA ILE A 21 -4.35 -3.50 5.32
C ILE A 21 -5.80 -3.35 5.76
N LYS A 22 -6.00 -3.25 7.07
CA LYS A 22 -7.25 -2.80 7.67
C LYS A 22 -7.19 -1.30 7.90
N TYR A 23 -8.23 -0.59 7.51
CA TYR A 23 -8.34 0.86 7.61
C TYR A 23 -9.78 1.24 7.98
N GLU A 24 -9.95 2.38 8.65
CA GLU A 24 -11.27 2.95 8.97
C GLU A 24 -11.66 4.03 7.98
N ASP A 25 -10.74 4.96 7.69
CA ASP A 25 -10.97 6.04 6.74
C ASP A 25 -10.47 5.66 5.34
N PRO A 26 -11.34 5.47 4.33
CA PRO A 26 -10.91 5.15 2.98
C PRO A 26 -10.05 6.24 2.31
N GLN A 27 -10.01 7.46 2.84
CA GLN A 27 -9.20 8.55 2.31
C GLN A 27 -7.70 8.30 2.44
N VAL A 28 -7.26 7.42 3.34
CA VAL A 28 -5.84 7.08 3.52
C VAL A 28 -5.36 6.00 2.55
N LEU A 29 -6.28 5.33 1.84
CA LEU A 29 -5.96 4.27 0.89
C LEU A 29 -4.97 4.67 -0.21
N PRO A 30 -5.02 5.89 -0.79
CA PRO A 30 -4.03 6.33 -1.77
C PRO A 30 -2.62 6.40 -1.19
N ALA A 31 -2.46 6.83 0.07
CA ALA A 31 -1.16 6.89 0.73
C ALA A 31 -0.58 5.50 0.96
N PHE A 32 -1.41 4.54 1.40
CA PHE A 32 -0.99 3.15 1.51
C PHE A 32 -0.62 2.54 0.16
N TYR A 33 -1.37 2.83 -0.90
CA TYR A 33 -1.07 2.32 -2.23
C TYR A 33 0.22 2.95 -2.79
N PHE A 34 0.48 4.22 -2.51
CA PHE A 34 1.75 4.86 -2.86
C PHE A 34 2.94 4.20 -2.16
N ALA A 35 2.83 3.86 -0.87
CA ALA A 35 3.91 3.21 -0.14
C ALA A 35 4.12 1.74 -0.56
N LEU A 36 3.03 1.00 -0.76
CA LEU A 36 3.07 -0.46 -0.93
C LEU A 36 2.95 -0.93 -2.39
N HIS A 37 2.27 -0.19 -3.26
CA HIS A 37 1.98 -0.63 -4.62
C HIS A 37 1.51 -2.10 -4.68
N ASP A 38 1.88 -2.82 -5.73
CA ASP A 38 1.59 -4.24 -5.94
C ASP A 38 2.68 -5.13 -5.28
N THR A 39 3.01 -4.88 -4.01
CA THR A 39 3.95 -5.73 -3.25
C THR A 39 3.30 -7.05 -2.89
N LEU A 40 3.95 -8.16 -3.22
CA LEU A 40 3.45 -9.51 -2.96
C LEU A 40 4.11 -10.11 -1.72
N VAL A 41 3.35 -10.89 -0.96
CA VAL A 41 3.81 -11.57 0.24
C VAL A 41 4.14 -13.01 -0.10
N ALA A 42 5.36 -13.43 0.15
CA ALA A 42 5.83 -14.81 -0.01
C ALA A 42 6.08 -15.45 1.36
N ASP A 43 6.02 -16.79 1.42
CA ASP A 43 6.31 -17.55 2.63
C ASP A 43 7.81 -17.54 2.96
N ASP A 44 8.66 -17.67 1.93
CA ASP A 44 10.12 -17.75 2.02
C ASP A 44 10.83 -17.07 0.83
N ILE A 45 12.18 -17.06 0.89
CA ILE A 45 13.01 -16.36 -0.09
C ILE A 45 13.03 -17.09 -1.45
N GLU A 46 12.85 -18.42 -1.44
CA GLU A 46 12.77 -19.24 -2.64
C GLU A 46 11.51 -18.90 -3.44
N GLN A 47 10.35 -18.82 -2.79
CA GLN A 47 9.11 -18.37 -3.41
C GLN A 47 9.19 -16.89 -3.84
N ALA A 48 9.73 -16.02 -2.98
CA ALA A 48 9.92 -14.61 -3.32
C ALA A 48 10.75 -14.44 -4.60
N THR A 49 11.83 -15.21 -4.75
CA THR A 49 12.71 -15.17 -5.92
C THR A 49 11.99 -15.62 -7.19
N ARG A 50 11.23 -16.73 -7.14
CA ARG A 50 10.45 -17.22 -8.30
C ARG A 50 9.43 -16.19 -8.77
N ILE A 51 8.78 -15.50 -7.82
CA ILE A 51 7.77 -14.48 -8.12
C ILE A 51 8.43 -13.18 -8.62
N ALA A 52 9.48 -12.70 -7.95
CA ALA A 52 10.13 -11.42 -8.26
C ALA A 52 10.76 -11.40 -9.66
N TYR A 53 11.31 -12.55 -10.08
CA TYR A 53 11.97 -12.72 -11.38
C TYR A 53 11.14 -13.53 -12.39
N GLY A 54 9.84 -13.71 -12.15
CA GLY A 54 8.93 -14.34 -13.11
C GLY A 54 8.73 -13.50 -14.38
N ALA A 55 7.79 -13.94 -15.24
CA ALA A 55 7.50 -13.28 -16.52
C ALA A 55 7.18 -11.78 -16.37
N LYS A 56 6.49 -11.41 -15.28
CA LYS A 56 6.34 -10.04 -14.82
C LYS A 56 7.07 -9.90 -13.50
N ARG A 57 7.90 -8.86 -13.37
CA ARG A 57 8.60 -8.56 -12.11
C ARG A 57 7.66 -7.95 -11.08
N TYR A 58 7.79 -8.42 -9.84
CA TYR A 58 7.05 -7.90 -8.68
C TYR A 58 8.03 -7.55 -7.57
N ARG A 59 7.68 -6.54 -6.77
CA ARG A 59 8.29 -6.36 -5.45
C ARG A 59 7.73 -7.43 -4.53
N THR A 60 8.59 -8.17 -3.84
CA THR A 60 8.17 -9.28 -2.96
C THR A 60 8.76 -9.13 -1.59
N VAL A 61 7.97 -9.44 -0.55
CA VAL A 61 8.44 -9.50 0.83
C VAL A 61 8.10 -10.85 1.45
N THR A 62 9.02 -11.44 2.21
CA THR A 62 8.80 -12.71 2.93
C THR A 62 8.17 -12.47 4.30
N LEU A 63 7.58 -13.51 4.90
CA LEU A 63 7.09 -13.46 6.29
C LEU A 63 8.21 -13.17 7.31
N LYS A 64 9.47 -13.41 6.95
CA LYS A 64 10.65 -13.10 7.77
C LYS A 64 11.14 -11.66 7.59
N GLY A 65 10.63 -10.94 6.59
CA GLY A 65 10.98 -9.56 6.30
C GLY A 65 12.12 -9.39 5.28
N GLU A 66 12.45 -10.43 4.51
CA GLU A 66 13.35 -10.30 3.36
C GLU A 66 12.57 -9.64 2.22
N LEU A 67 13.20 -8.71 1.50
CA LEU A 67 12.57 -7.89 0.46
C LEU A 67 13.40 -7.98 -0.82
N ILE A 68 12.73 -8.25 -1.94
CA ILE A 68 13.28 -8.13 -3.29
C ILE A 68 12.55 -6.99 -4.00
N GLU A 69 13.29 -5.95 -4.35
CA GLU A 69 12.79 -4.79 -5.11
C GLU A 69 12.70 -5.11 -6.60
N ILE A 70 11.88 -4.35 -7.35
CA ILE A 70 11.71 -4.53 -8.80
C ILE A 70 13.05 -4.34 -9.56
N SER A 71 13.95 -3.51 -9.00
CA SER A 71 15.32 -3.31 -9.50
C SER A 71 16.16 -4.59 -9.46
N GLY A 72 15.76 -5.59 -8.65
CA GLY A 72 16.54 -6.79 -8.32
C GLY A 72 17.40 -6.63 -7.07
N SER A 73 17.37 -5.47 -6.40
CA SER A 73 18.02 -5.30 -5.11
C SER A 73 17.34 -6.18 -4.05
N MET A 74 18.14 -6.88 -3.25
CA MET A 74 17.66 -7.72 -2.17
C MET A 74 18.12 -7.16 -0.83
N SER A 75 17.21 -7.12 0.14
CA SER A 75 17.52 -6.74 1.53
C SER A 75 16.90 -7.75 2.48
N GLY A 76 17.61 -8.06 3.56
CA GLY A 76 17.22 -9.12 4.48
C GLY A 76 18.37 -9.47 5.42
N GLY A 77 18.14 -10.46 6.27
CA GLY A 77 19.09 -10.85 7.31
C GLY A 77 19.00 -9.97 8.56
N GLY A 78 19.66 -10.41 9.63
CA GLY A 78 19.58 -9.76 10.95
C GLY A 78 18.24 -10.03 11.66
N ARG A 79 17.98 -9.25 12.71
CA ARG A 79 16.77 -9.40 13.54
C ARG A 79 15.56 -8.76 12.83
N PRO A 80 14.43 -9.48 12.67
CA PRO A 80 13.27 -8.95 11.97
C PRO A 80 12.68 -7.72 12.68
N ILE A 81 12.32 -6.72 11.89
CA ILE A 81 11.65 -5.50 12.37
C ILE A 81 10.16 -5.78 12.51
N ARG A 82 9.59 -5.45 13.67
CA ARG A 82 8.16 -5.67 13.97
C ARG A 82 7.57 -4.45 14.66
N GLY A 83 6.24 -4.33 14.67
CA GLY A 83 5.51 -3.30 15.42
C GLY A 83 5.43 -1.91 14.77
N ARG A 84 5.80 -1.77 13.48
CA ARG A 84 5.70 -0.49 12.75
C ARG A 84 4.29 -0.14 12.27
N MET A 85 3.41 -1.13 12.17
CA MET A 85 2.00 -0.91 11.90
C MET A 85 1.26 -0.67 13.22
N GLY A 86 0.50 0.42 13.30
CA GLY A 86 -0.33 0.71 14.46
C GLY A 86 -1.37 -0.37 14.67
N GLN A 87 -1.51 -0.84 15.91
CA GLN A 87 -2.51 -1.86 16.28
C GLN A 87 -3.91 -1.27 16.48
N GLN A 88 -4.00 0.05 16.64
CA GLN A 88 -5.26 0.79 16.76
C GLN A 88 -5.45 1.64 15.51
N VAL A 89 -6.64 1.55 14.93
CA VAL A 89 -7.02 2.42 13.82
C VAL A 89 -7.41 3.78 14.41
N LYS A 90 -6.82 4.86 13.88
CA LYS A 90 -7.04 6.24 14.37
C LYS A 90 -8.07 6.93 13.46
N THR A 91 -9.18 7.38 14.05
CA THR A 91 -10.36 7.95 13.37
C THR A 91 -10.29 9.43 13.02
N LYS A 92 -9.21 10.16 13.32
CA LYS A 92 -9.20 11.63 13.21
C LYS A 92 -8.56 12.12 11.91
N THR A 93 -9.28 12.01 10.80
CA THR A 93 -8.99 12.78 9.59
C THR A 93 -9.93 13.99 9.56
N SER A 94 -9.49 15.12 10.12
CA SER A 94 -10.26 16.37 10.04
C SER A 94 -10.24 16.86 8.60
N ARG A 95 -11.33 16.68 7.84
CA ARG A 95 -11.53 17.42 6.59
C ARG A 95 -11.80 18.88 6.97
N ASN A 96 -10.81 19.74 6.77
CA ASN A 96 -11.04 21.17 6.80
C ASN A 96 -11.45 21.59 5.37
N ASP A 97 -12.71 21.34 5.02
CA ASP A 97 -13.29 21.78 3.76
C ASP A 97 -13.57 23.29 3.85
N ALA A 98 -12.52 24.11 3.71
CA ALA A 98 -12.65 25.55 3.52
C ALA A 98 -13.15 25.82 2.10
N ASN A 99 -14.43 25.56 1.86
CA ASN A 99 -15.12 25.99 0.65
C ASN A 99 -15.65 27.41 0.91
N THR A 100 -14.82 28.42 0.64
CA THR A 100 -15.25 29.82 0.60
C THR A 100 -16.16 30.00 -0.61
N SER A 101 -17.45 29.75 -0.41
CA SER A 101 -18.52 30.26 -1.27
C SER A 101 -18.63 31.77 -1.04
N MET A 102 -17.94 32.57 -1.86
CA MET A 102 -18.32 33.97 -2.02
C MET A 102 -19.58 34.02 -2.89
N SER A 103 -20.73 34.01 -2.22
CA SER A 103 -22.01 34.45 -2.79
C SER A 103 -21.98 35.97 -2.89
N GLY A 104 -22.31 36.49 -4.08
CA GLY A 104 -22.33 37.93 -4.34
C GLY A 104 -23.48 38.65 -3.66
N ASP A 105 -23.24 39.91 -3.31
CA ASP A 105 -24.29 40.90 -3.06
C ASP A 105 -24.24 41.97 -4.18
N ASN A 106 -25.40 42.14 -4.81
CA ASN A 106 -25.76 43.23 -5.71
C ASN A 106 -25.62 44.58 -5.00
N LEU A 107 -25.11 45.60 -5.71
CA LEU A 107 -25.56 46.98 -5.51
C LEU A 107 -26.20 47.48 -6.81
N GLU A 108 -27.49 47.81 -6.69
CA GLU A 108 -28.31 48.48 -7.70
C GLU A 108 -27.78 49.88 -8.03
N LYS A 109 -28.18 50.36 -9.21
CA LYS A 109 -27.96 51.72 -9.73
C LYS A 109 -28.62 52.80 -8.87
#